data_AF-A0A3M2D1Z6-F1
#
_entry.id   AF-A0A3M2D1Z6-F1
#
_cell.length_a   1.000
_cell.length_b   1.000
_cell.length_c   1.000
_cell.angle_alpha   90.00
_cell.angle_beta   90.00
_cell.angle_gamma   90.00
#
_symmetry.space_group_name_H-M   'P 1'
#
loop_
_entity.id
_entity.type
_entity.pdbx_description
1 polymer ?
#
loop_
_entity_poly.entity_id
_entity_poly.type
_entity_poly.pdbx_seq_one_letter_code
_entity_poly.pdbx_strand_id
1 'polypeptide(L)'
;MLRYPEEPPFPLKEYSAHYDHIFEMMEELEAKGEILIHRITEEHQPVAVYTRTGRIKLIPTNKLWHHKSCGQCGNIPGYPASVFWFMNKFGLDYLNEPHQTSCTAWNYRGSGTSNPVALAAVWLRNMHQAWKTGYYPLIHCGTSFGSYKETREQLIMNKELRDAVKPILKKLGRLTEDGRIVIPQEVVHYSE
;
A
#
# COMPACT_ATOMS: atom_id res chain seq x y z
N MET A 1 -8.71 -24.64 -7.29
CA MET A 1 -9.83 -24.21 -8.15
C MET A 1 -10.38 -22.91 -7.57
N LEU A 2 -9.88 -21.75 -8.03
CA LEU A 2 -10.38 -20.45 -7.61
C LEU A 2 -11.77 -20.26 -8.22
N ARG A 3 -12.76 -19.99 -7.36
CA ARG A 3 -14.19 -19.85 -7.70
C ARG A 3 -14.48 -18.46 -8.25
N TYR A 4 -13.92 -18.12 -9.39
CA TYR A 4 -14.49 -17.01 -10.16
C TYR A 4 -15.14 -17.61 -11.41
N PRO A 5 -16.47 -17.48 -11.57
CA PRO A 5 -17.14 -17.87 -12.80
C PRO A 5 -16.54 -17.11 -13.99
N GLU A 6 -16.66 -17.68 -15.20
CA GLU A 6 -16.25 -17.00 -16.45
C GLU A 6 -16.98 -15.66 -16.64
N GLU A 7 -18.13 -15.52 -16.01
CA GLU A 7 -18.89 -14.27 -15.92
C GLU A 7 -18.60 -13.52 -14.61
N PRO A 8 -18.49 -12.18 -14.63
CA PRO A 8 -18.19 -11.40 -13.42
C PRO A 8 -19.27 -11.62 -12.35
N PRO A 9 -18.90 -11.99 -11.11
CA PRO A 9 -19.86 -12.43 -10.08
C PRO A 9 -20.75 -11.32 -9.51
N PHE A 10 -20.51 -10.05 -9.90
CA PHE A 10 -21.27 -8.89 -9.45
C PHE A 10 -21.49 -7.94 -10.64
N PRO A 11 -22.62 -7.21 -10.69
CA PRO A 11 -22.82 -6.17 -11.69
C PRO A 11 -21.67 -5.15 -11.57
N LEU A 12 -20.88 -5.04 -12.63
CA LEU A 12 -19.80 -4.07 -12.72
C LEU A 12 -20.44 -2.69 -12.67
N LYS A 13 -20.29 -1.98 -11.55
CA LYS A 13 -20.57 -0.55 -11.53
C LYS A 13 -19.36 0.14 -12.16
N GLU A 14 -19.55 0.84 -13.28
CA GLU A 14 -18.49 1.61 -13.96
C GLU A 14 -17.97 2.73 -13.05
N TYR A 15 -17.05 2.40 -12.14
CA TYR A 15 -16.28 3.34 -11.32
C TYR A 15 -14.78 3.31 -11.70
N SER A 16 -14.42 2.75 -12.87
CA SER A 16 -13.01 2.59 -13.25
C SER A 16 -12.31 3.94 -13.46
N ALA A 17 -13.01 4.91 -14.04
CA ALA A 17 -12.46 6.20 -14.46
C ALA A 17 -11.69 6.94 -13.35
N HIS A 18 -12.14 6.86 -12.08
CA HIS A 18 -11.41 7.48 -10.97
C HIS A 18 -10.04 6.84 -10.74
N TYR A 19 -9.97 5.51 -10.70
CA TYR A 19 -8.70 4.83 -10.48
C TYR A 19 -7.79 4.94 -11.69
N ASP A 20 -8.33 4.85 -12.90
CA ASP A 20 -7.59 5.02 -14.15
C ASP A 20 -6.89 6.39 -14.17
N HIS A 21 -7.63 7.46 -13.81
CA HIS A 21 -7.08 8.80 -13.65
C HIS A 21 -5.95 8.87 -12.61
N ILE A 22 -6.10 8.22 -11.45
CA ILE A 22 -5.03 8.17 -10.44
C ILE A 22 -3.77 7.49 -10.97
N PHE A 23 -3.88 6.41 -11.75
CA PHE A 23 -2.71 5.76 -12.36
C PHE A 23 -2.05 6.62 -13.43
N GLU A 24 -2.82 7.27 -14.30
CA GLU A 24 -2.30 8.22 -15.28
C GLU A 24 -1.50 9.33 -14.59
N MET A 25 -2.06 9.94 -13.53
CA MET A 25 -1.35 10.94 -12.75
C MET A 25 -0.09 10.40 -12.08
N MET A 26 -0.10 9.15 -11.60
CA MET A 26 1.09 8.51 -11.04
C MET A 26 2.21 8.41 -12.08
N GLU A 27 1.89 7.94 -13.29
CA GLU A 27 2.86 7.82 -14.39
C GLU A 27 3.40 9.20 -14.80
N GLU A 28 2.55 10.23 -14.88
CA GLU A 28 3.00 11.60 -15.12
C GLU A 28 3.96 12.12 -14.05
N LEU A 29 3.66 11.85 -12.77
CA LEU A 29 4.50 12.29 -11.65
C LEU A 29 5.83 11.56 -11.62
N GLU A 30 5.86 10.28 -12.01
CA GLU A 30 7.12 9.55 -12.13
C GLU A 30 7.95 10.06 -13.31
N ALA A 31 7.33 10.34 -14.46
CA ALA A 31 8.00 10.94 -15.62
C ALA A 31 8.59 12.32 -15.30
N LYS A 32 7.93 13.10 -14.44
CA LYS A 32 8.43 14.38 -13.90
C LYS A 32 9.52 14.22 -12.83
N GLY A 33 9.84 12.98 -12.42
CA GLY A 33 10.82 12.70 -11.37
C GLY A 33 10.35 13.12 -9.97
N GLU A 34 9.03 13.21 -9.73
CA GLU A 34 8.51 13.57 -8.40
C GLU A 34 8.37 12.36 -7.47
N ILE A 35 7.94 11.24 -8.03
CA ILE A 35 7.72 9.97 -7.34
C ILE A 35 8.45 8.84 -8.05
N LEU A 36 8.64 7.73 -7.35
CA LEU A 36 8.99 6.43 -7.90
C LEU A 36 7.82 5.49 -7.61
N ILE A 37 7.27 4.88 -8.66
CA ILE A 37 6.23 3.88 -8.54
C ILE A 37 6.90 2.54 -8.20
N HIS A 38 6.62 2.03 -7.00
CA HIS A 38 6.96 0.67 -6.65
C HIS A 38 5.96 -0.27 -7.34
N ARG A 39 6.38 -0.77 -8.51
CA ARG A 39 5.57 -1.59 -9.42
C ARG A 39 5.50 -3.04 -8.97
N ILE A 40 4.36 -3.66 -9.26
CA ILE A 40 4.20 -5.11 -9.18
C ILE A 40 4.78 -5.72 -10.46
N THR A 41 5.90 -6.39 -10.32
CA THR A 41 6.59 -7.13 -11.39
C THR A 41 6.28 -8.63 -11.37
N GLU A 42 6.73 -9.37 -12.38
CA GLU A 42 6.59 -10.83 -12.46
C GLU A 42 7.19 -11.58 -11.26
N GLU A 43 8.23 -11.03 -10.62
CA GLU A 43 8.85 -11.64 -9.43
C GLU A 43 7.87 -11.80 -8.26
N HIS A 44 6.84 -10.96 -8.22
CA HIS A 44 5.78 -11.02 -7.20
C HIS A 44 4.69 -12.04 -7.52
N GLN A 45 4.77 -12.72 -8.66
CA GLN A 45 3.77 -13.69 -9.15
C GLN A 45 2.33 -13.14 -9.04
N PRO A 46 2.02 -12.00 -9.66
CA PRO A 46 0.75 -11.34 -9.42
C PRO A 46 -0.43 -12.09 -10.01
N VAL A 47 -1.57 -12.04 -9.31
CA VAL A 47 -2.85 -12.55 -9.80
C VAL A 47 -3.81 -11.39 -10.05
N ALA A 48 -4.56 -11.47 -11.15
CA ALA A 48 -5.59 -10.49 -11.48
C ALA A 48 -6.89 -10.86 -10.77
N VAL A 49 -7.46 -9.91 -10.02
CA VAL A 49 -8.75 -10.07 -9.32
C VAL A 49 -9.73 -8.99 -9.72
N TYR A 50 -11.01 -9.35 -9.81
CA TYR A 50 -12.09 -8.39 -10.00
C TYR A 50 -12.48 -7.77 -8.66
N THR A 51 -12.36 -6.44 -8.55
CA THR A 51 -12.88 -5.73 -7.39
C THR A 51 -14.39 -5.55 -7.49
N ARG A 52 -15.03 -5.19 -6.37
CA ARG A 52 -16.47 -4.85 -6.35
C ARG A 52 -16.84 -3.65 -7.25
N THR A 53 -15.85 -2.85 -7.67
CA THR A 53 -16.04 -1.72 -8.59
C THR A 53 -15.82 -2.13 -10.05
N GLY A 54 -15.68 -3.42 -10.32
CA GLY A 54 -15.44 -3.97 -11.65
C GLY A 54 -14.05 -3.74 -12.23
N ARG A 55 -13.16 -3.11 -11.46
CA ARG A 55 -11.77 -2.90 -11.84
C ARG A 55 -10.98 -4.20 -11.68
N ILE A 56 -10.10 -4.49 -12.62
CA ILE A 56 -9.08 -5.52 -12.45
C ILE A 56 -7.94 -4.93 -11.62
N LYS A 57 -7.62 -5.60 -10.52
CA LYS A 57 -6.49 -5.24 -9.65
C LYS A 57 -5.47 -6.37 -9.67
N LEU A 58 -4.19 -6.03 -9.76
CA LEU A 58 -3.10 -6.98 -9.62
C LEU A 58 -2.75 -7.14 -8.13
N ILE A 59 -2.74 -8.37 -7.66
CA ILE A 59 -2.42 -8.74 -6.27
C ILE A 59 -1.11 -9.53 -6.29
N PRO A 60 -0.02 -9.03 -5.68
CA PRO A 60 1.22 -9.79 -5.55
C PRO A 60 0.97 -10.99 -4.61
N THR A 61 1.54 -12.14 -4.94
CA THR A 61 1.43 -13.36 -4.12
C THR A 61 2.77 -13.82 -3.56
N ASN A 62 3.87 -13.20 -4.00
CA ASN A 62 5.24 -13.53 -3.60
C ASN A 62 6.04 -12.26 -3.28
N LYS A 63 7.14 -12.41 -2.53
CA LYS A 63 7.98 -11.30 -2.02
C LYS A 63 7.16 -10.25 -1.29
N LEU A 64 6.42 -10.64 -0.26
CA LEU A 64 5.46 -9.78 0.45
C LEU A 64 6.08 -9.12 1.69
N TRP A 65 6.08 -7.80 1.77
CA TRP A 65 6.54 -7.03 2.92
C TRP A 65 5.37 -6.82 3.89
N HIS A 66 5.40 -7.46 5.05
CA HIS A 66 4.25 -7.46 5.96
C HIS A 66 4.19 -6.17 6.79
N HIS A 67 3.21 -5.30 6.47
CA HIS A 67 2.85 -4.16 7.32
C HIS A 67 1.86 -4.60 8.41
N LYS A 68 2.40 -4.81 9.61
CA LYS A 68 1.68 -5.23 10.82
C LYS A 68 0.93 -4.06 11.46
N SER A 69 -0.26 -4.33 11.98
CA SER A 69 -1.08 -3.38 12.73
C SER A 69 -0.53 -3.13 14.14
N CYS A 70 -0.46 -1.87 14.60
CA CYS A 70 -0.19 -1.60 16.02
C CYS A 70 -1.30 -2.16 16.92
N GLY A 71 -2.56 -1.96 16.53
CA GLY A 71 -3.71 -2.41 17.31
C GLY A 71 -3.87 -3.93 17.27
N GLN A 72 -4.04 -4.50 16.07
CA GLN A 72 -4.30 -5.95 15.94
C GLN A 72 -3.08 -6.78 16.30
N CYS A 73 -1.89 -6.47 15.76
CA CYS A 73 -0.72 -7.31 16.00
C CYS A 73 -0.12 -7.10 17.40
N GLY A 74 -0.29 -5.91 17.98
CA GLY A 74 0.17 -5.62 19.34
C GLY A 74 -0.73 -6.21 20.44
N ASN A 75 -2.04 -6.30 20.22
CA ASN A 75 -3.00 -6.74 21.25
C ASN A 75 -3.65 -8.09 20.98
N ILE A 76 -3.60 -8.58 19.74
CA ILE A 76 -4.22 -9.86 19.31
C ILE A 76 -3.13 -10.71 18.67
N PRO A 77 -2.20 -11.31 19.45
CA PRO A 77 -1.04 -12.02 18.89
C PRO A 77 -1.42 -13.23 18.01
N GLY A 78 -2.59 -13.82 18.23
CA GLY A 78 -3.12 -14.88 17.36
C GLY A 78 -3.39 -14.41 15.92
N TYR A 79 -3.59 -13.12 15.70
CA TYR A 79 -3.84 -12.53 14.39
C TYR A 79 -2.60 -12.53 13.47
N PRO A 80 -1.45 -11.91 13.83
CA PRO A 80 -0.25 -12.06 13.01
C PRO A 80 0.23 -13.51 12.95
N ALA A 81 0.03 -14.30 14.01
CA ALA A 81 0.39 -15.73 14.00
C ALA A 81 -0.39 -16.52 12.93
N SER A 82 -1.70 -16.29 12.79
CA SER A 82 -2.50 -16.97 11.77
C SER A 82 -2.14 -16.51 10.36
N VAL A 83 -1.92 -15.21 10.14
CA VAL A 83 -1.46 -14.67 8.85
C VAL A 83 -0.13 -15.30 8.44
N PHE A 84 0.87 -15.32 9.32
CA PHE A 84 2.15 -15.96 9.01
C PHE A 84 2.04 -17.47 8.85
N TRP A 85 1.16 -18.12 9.61
CA TRP A 85 0.90 -19.55 9.40
C TRP A 85 0.34 -19.81 8.00
N PHE A 86 -0.59 -19.00 7.50
CA PHE A 86 -1.08 -19.12 6.12
C PHE A 86 0.03 -18.90 5.10
N MET A 87 0.86 -17.87 5.26
CA MET A 87 2.00 -17.64 4.35
C MET A 87 2.92 -18.86 4.27
N ASN A 88 3.28 -19.43 5.43
CA ASN A 88 4.10 -20.63 5.50
C ASN A 88 3.40 -21.86 4.89
N LYS A 89 2.08 -22.01 5.10
CA LYS A 89 1.31 -23.14 4.58
C LYS A 89 1.17 -23.12 3.06
N PHE A 90 1.06 -21.93 2.47
CA PHE A 90 1.00 -21.76 1.02
C PHE A 90 2.37 -21.59 0.37
N GLY A 91 3.46 -21.59 1.17
CA GLY A 91 4.83 -21.48 0.66
C GLY A 91 5.14 -20.13 0.02
N LEU A 92 4.50 -19.05 0.48
CA LEU A 92 4.70 -17.70 -0.07
C LEU A 92 5.96 -17.07 0.53
N ASP A 93 6.75 -16.39 -0.29
CA ASP A 93 7.89 -15.62 0.20
C ASP A 93 7.42 -14.30 0.82
N TYR A 94 7.84 -14.05 2.07
CA TYR A 94 7.46 -12.85 2.79
C TYR A 94 8.55 -12.39 3.76
N LEU A 95 8.58 -11.07 3.96
CA LEU A 95 9.42 -10.43 4.95
C LEU A 95 8.57 -9.95 6.13
N ASN A 96 8.81 -10.57 7.29
CA ASN A 96 8.30 -10.06 8.56
C ASN A 96 9.14 -8.86 9.02
N GLU A 97 8.80 -7.66 8.55
CA GLU A 97 9.61 -6.46 8.76
C GLU A 97 9.72 -6.05 10.24
N PRO A 98 10.93 -5.97 10.82
CA PRO A 98 11.14 -5.44 12.17
C PRO A 98 11.16 -3.90 12.26
N HIS A 99 11.43 -3.17 11.17
CA HIS A 99 11.64 -1.71 11.17
C HIS A 99 10.45 -0.87 10.69
N GLN A 100 9.27 -1.48 10.51
CA GLN A 100 8.04 -0.75 10.23
C GLN A 100 7.65 0.18 11.39
N THR A 101 6.89 1.23 11.09
CA THR A 101 6.25 2.09 12.09
C THR A 101 4.74 2.04 11.96
N SER A 102 4.04 2.64 12.94
CA SER A 102 2.59 2.81 12.94
C SER A 102 2.06 3.38 11.62
N CYS A 103 0.79 3.11 11.33
CA CYS A 103 0.07 3.79 10.25
C CYS A 103 -0.52 5.14 10.66
N THR A 104 -0.52 5.47 11.95
CA THR A 104 -1.18 6.64 12.58
C THR A 104 -2.68 6.79 12.30
N ALA A 105 -3.30 5.80 11.64
CA ALA A 105 -4.68 5.87 11.16
C ALA A 105 -5.75 5.87 12.26
N TRP A 106 -5.47 5.36 13.47
CA TRP A 106 -6.40 5.42 14.60
C TRP A 106 -6.67 6.84 15.07
N ASN A 107 -5.62 7.68 15.13
CA ASN A 107 -5.78 9.08 15.46
C ASN A 107 -6.63 9.78 14.37
N TYR A 108 -6.37 9.50 13.09
CA TYR A 108 -7.13 10.07 11.99
C TYR A 108 -8.60 9.63 11.99
N ARG A 109 -8.87 8.32 11.95
CA ARG A 109 -10.23 7.77 11.83
C ARG A 109 -11.04 7.86 13.12
N GLY A 110 -10.39 7.67 14.26
CA GLY A 110 -11.06 7.57 15.56
C GLY A 110 -11.22 8.90 16.28
N SER A 111 -10.38 9.90 15.98
CA SER A 111 -10.38 11.18 16.70
C SER A 111 -10.41 12.41 15.80
N GLY A 112 -10.13 12.27 14.49
CA GLY A 112 -10.06 13.41 13.57
C GLY A 112 -8.90 14.38 13.85
N THR A 113 -7.99 14.04 14.77
CA THR A 113 -6.94 14.95 15.29
C THR A 113 -5.58 14.78 14.60
N SER A 114 -5.55 14.16 13.42
CA SER A 114 -4.31 13.96 12.66
C SER A 114 -4.07 15.06 11.63
N ASN A 115 -2.81 15.42 11.45
CA ASN A 115 -2.36 16.27 10.36
C ASN A 115 -2.03 15.42 9.11
N PRO A 116 -2.59 15.73 7.92
CA PRO A 116 -2.28 15.05 6.66
C PRO A 116 -0.79 14.92 6.34
N VAL A 117 0.02 15.94 6.65
CA VAL A 117 1.48 15.89 6.41
C VAL A 117 2.14 14.78 7.24
N ALA A 118 1.73 14.62 8.50
CA ALA A 118 2.28 13.59 9.38
C ALA A 118 1.83 12.18 8.95
N LEU A 119 0.56 12.02 8.57
CA LEU A 119 0.03 10.76 8.03
C LEU A 119 0.81 10.34 6.77
N ALA A 120 0.97 11.26 5.83
CA ALA A 120 1.72 11.05 4.60
C ALA A 120 3.19 10.70 4.86
N ALA A 121 3.88 11.45 5.71
CA ALA A 121 5.28 11.21 6.03
C ALA A 121 5.51 9.81 6.65
N VAL A 122 4.67 9.40 7.59
CA VAL A 122 4.79 8.09 8.25
C VAL A 122 4.47 6.95 7.28
N TRP A 123 3.45 7.11 6.44
CA TRP A 123 3.12 6.13 5.41
C TRP A 123 4.27 5.98 4.42
N LEU A 124 4.77 7.08 3.86
CA LEU A 124 5.85 7.07 2.87
C LEU A 124 7.17 6.51 3.43
N ARG A 125 7.46 6.72 4.73
CA ARG A 125 8.57 6.04 5.42
C ARG A 125 8.44 4.51 5.32
N ASN A 126 7.25 3.96 5.57
CA ASN A 126 7.00 2.53 5.49
C ASN A 126 7.10 2.02 4.05
N MET A 127 6.54 2.75 3.08
CA MET A 127 6.58 2.35 1.66
C MET A 127 8.01 2.38 1.10
N HIS A 128 8.81 3.40 1.47
CA HIS A 128 10.23 3.44 1.15
C HIS A 128 10.97 2.23 1.72
N GLN A 129 10.65 1.84 2.96
CA GLN A 129 11.31 0.71 3.59
C GLN A 129 10.94 -0.63 2.92
N ALA A 130 9.68 -0.82 2.53
CA ALA A 130 9.28 -1.98 1.73
C ALA A 130 10.07 -2.04 0.42
N TRP A 131 10.07 -0.95 -0.35
CA TRP A 131 10.81 -0.85 -1.61
C TRP A 131 12.31 -1.14 -1.45
N LYS A 132 12.95 -0.60 -0.40
CA LYS A 132 14.39 -0.82 -0.14
C LYS A 132 14.73 -2.30 0.08
N THR A 133 13.79 -3.10 0.59
CA THR A 133 13.99 -4.53 0.80
C THR A 133 13.77 -5.37 -0.48
N GLY A 134 13.15 -4.79 -1.51
CA GLY A 134 12.72 -5.52 -2.71
C GLY A 134 11.44 -6.35 -2.51
N TYR A 135 10.70 -6.13 -1.42
CA TYR A 135 9.44 -6.81 -1.13
C TYR A 135 8.25 -5.83 -1.25
N TYR A 136 7.12 -6.31 -1.75
CA TYR A 136 5.92 -5.51 -1.99
C TYR A 136 5.06 -5.33 -0.73
N PRO A 137 4.61 -4.11 -0.38
CA PRO A 137 3.84 -3.89 0.84
C PRO A 137 2.50 -4.64 0.84
N LEU A 138 2.29 -5.47 1.87
CA LEU A 138 1.06 -6.17 2.19
C LEU A 138 0.50 -5.69 3.53
N ILE A 139 -0.70 -5.10 3.52
CA ILE A 139 -1.30 -4.46 4.69
C ILE A 139 -2.19 -5.44 5.46
N HIS A 140 -1.97 -5.56 6.77
CA HIS A 140 -2.76 -6.46 7.63
C HIS A 140 -4.03 -5.81 8.19
N CYS A 141 -4.02 -4.50 8.36
CA CYS A 141 -5.10 -3.80 9.07
C CYS A 141 -6.05 -3.11 8.12
N GLY A 142 -7.35 -3.34 8.29
CA GLY A 142 -8.38 -2.60 7.55
C GLY A 142 -8.29 -1.09 7.76
N THR A 143 -7.98 -0.63 8.97
CA THR A 143 -7.80 0.81 9.28
C THR A 143 -6.58 1.38 8.56
N SER A 144 -5.45 0.67 8.54
CA SER A 144 -4.25 1.09 7.81
C SER A 144 -4.50 1.09 6.31
N PHE A 145 -5.14 0.05 5.78
CA PHE A 145 -5.47 -0.07 4.37
C PHE A 145 -6.33 1.10 3.88
N GLY A 146 -7.42 1.40 4.59
CA GLY A 146 -8.28 2.53 4.25
C GLY A 146 -7.55 3.86 4.32
N SER A 147 -6.73 4.08 5.34
CA SER A 147 -5.92 5.31 5.47
C SER A 147 -4.91 5.44 4.34
N TYR A 148 -4.18 4.38 4.00
CA TYR A 148 -3.14 4.41 2.98
C TYR A 148 -3.69 4.63 1.57
N LYS A 149 -4.89 4.11 1.27
CA LYS A 149 -5.58 4.41 0.01
C LYS A 149 -5.87 5.90 -0.13
N GLU A 150 -6.44 6.51 0.90
CA GLU A 150 -6.76 7.96 0.90
C GLU A 150 -5.49 8.82 0.88
N THR A 151 -4.50 8.48 1.69
CA THR A 151 -3.23 9.21 1.73
C THR A 151 -2.48 9.12 0.39
N ARG A 152 -2.53 7.97 -0.29
CA ARG A 152 -2.02 7.84 -1.66
C ARG A 152 -2.68 8.84 -2.58
N GLU A 153 -4.01 8.81 -2.61
CA GLU A 153 -4.79 9.67 -3.49
C GLU A 153 -4.49 11.15 -3.24
N GLN A 154 -4.45 11.57 -1.97
CA GLN A 154 -4.05 12.92 -1.58
C GLN A 154 -2.64 13.28 -2.06
N LEU A 155 -1.67 12.38 -1.93
CA LEU A 155 -0.30 12.62 -2.41
C LEU A 155 -0.21 12.70 -3.94
N ILE A 156 -1.04 11.97 -4.68
CA ILE A 156 -1.08 12.06 -6.14
C ILE A 156 -1.73 13.39 -6.57
N MET A 157 -2.87 13.73 -5.99
CA MET A 157 -3.67 14.89 -6.40
C MET A 157 -3.15 16.23 -5.85
N ASN A 158 -2.40 16.24 -4.76
CA ASN A 158 -2.00 17.47 -4.09
C ASN A 158 -0.47 17.65 -4.05
N LYS A 159 0.03 18.62 -4.83
CA LYS A 159 1.45 18.95 -4.87
C LYS A 159 1.94 19.59 -3.57
N GLU A 160 1.13 20.45 -2.93
CA GLU A 160 1.53 21.11 -1.68
C GLU A 160 1.85 20.09 -0.58
N LEU A 161 1.08 19.00 -0.50
CA LEU A 161 1.30 17.90 0.43
C LEU A 161 2.61 17.16 0.13
N ARG A 162 2.89 16.87 -1.15
CA ARG A 162 4.18 16.26 -1.53
C ARG A 162 5.35 17.17 -1.15
N ASP A 163 5.26 18.46 -1.46
CA ASP A 163 6.28 19.45 -1.15
C ASP A 163 6.50 19.59 0.37
N ALA A 164 5.42 19.56 1.17
CA ALA A 164 5.50 19.61 2.63
C ALA A 164 6.15 18.36 3.24
N VAL A 165 5.95 17.18 2.63
CA VAL A 165 6.46 15.91 3.15
C VAL A 165 7.91 15.62 2.73
N LYS A 166 8.34 16.03 1.53
CA LYS A 166 9.71 15.78 1.02
C LYS A 166 10.82 16.18 2.00
N PRO A 167 10.81 17.36 2.64
CA PRO A 167 11.86 17.73 3.60
C PRO A 167 11.93 16.80 4.81
N ILE A 168 10.79 16.27 5.26
CA ILE A 168 10.73 15.30 6.37
C ILE A 168 11.38 13.99 5.94
N LEU A 169 10.99 13.45 4.78
CA LEU A 169 11.56 12.21 4.25
C LEU A 169 13.06 12.34 3.97
N LYS A 170 13.51 13.50 3.47
CA LYS A 170 14.93 13.80 3.27
C LYS A 170 15.72 13.69 4.58
N LYS A 171 15.23 14.30 5.66
CA LYS A 171 15.85 14.20 7.00
C LYS A 171 15.89 12.76 7.53
N LEU A 172 14.90 11.95 7.18
CA LEU A 172 14.83 10.54 7.59
C LEU A 172 15.65 9.59 6.68
N GLY A 173 16.24 10.07 5.59
CA GLY A 173 16.88 9.23 4.58
C GLY A 173 15.89 8.30 3.85
N ARG A 174 14.66 8.77 3.65
CA ARG A 174 13.52 8.02 3.07
C ARG A 174 13.04 8.55 1.74
N LEU A 175 13.96 9.16 1.00
CA LEU A 175 13.83 9.40 -0.43
C LEU A 175 14.69 8.39 -1.18
N THR A 176 14.44 8.21 -2.47
CA THR A 176 15.38 7.52 -3.37
C THR A 176 16.68 8.33 -3.48
N GLU A 177 17.71 7.75 -4.09
CA GLU A 177 19.02 8.41 -4.28
C GLU A 177 18.89 9.71 -5.08
N ASP A 178 17.96 9.76 -6.04
CA ASP A 178 17.62 10.93 -6.85
C ASP A 178 16.52 11.81 -6.23
N GLY A 179 16.13 11.57 -4.97
CA GLY A 179 15.26 12.46 -4.20
C GLY A 179 13.75 12.28 -4.39
N ARG A 180 13.31 11.17 -4.98
CA ARG A 180 11.90 10.85 -5.23
C ARG A 180 11.23 10.20 -4.02
N ILE A 181 9.91 10.40 -3.94
CA ILE A 181 9.04 9.71 -2.98
C ILE A 181 8.66 8.34 -3.54
N VAL A 182 8.76 7.28 -2.75
CA VAL A 182 8.32 5.95 -3.18
C VAL A 182 6.85 5.72 -2.87
N ILE A 183 6.05 5.38 -3.88
CA ILE A 183 4.62 5.07 -3.75
C ILE A 183 4.31 3.72 -4.42
N PRO A 184 3.64 2.78 -3.76
CA PRO A 184 3.26 1.52 -4.39
C PRO A 184 2.17 1.71 -5.45
N GLN A 185 2.32 1.01 -6.58
CA GLN A 185 1.31 0.92 -7.64
C GLN A 185 -0.07 0.57 -7.07
N GLU A 186 -0.15 -0.46 -6.22
CA GLU A 186 -1.35 -0.88 -5.51
C GLU A 186 -1.13 -0.82 -4.01
N VAL A 187 -2.13 -0.34 -3.28
CA VAL A 187 -2.22 -0.63 -1.84
C VAL A 187 -2.98 -1.94 -1.71
N VAL A 188 -2.35 -2.97 -1.14
CA VAL A 188 -2.89 -4.34 -1.08
C VAL A 188 -3.15 -4.75 0.36
N HIS A 189 -4.33 -5.30 0.63
CA HIS A 189 -4.67 -5.90 1.92
C HIS A 189 -4.57 -7.42 1.86
N TYR A 190 -4.14 -8.07 2.93
CA TYR A 190 -3.97 -9.53 2.99
C TYR A 190 -5.24 -10.36 2.72
N SER A 191 -6.41 -9.74 2.73
CA SER A 191 -7.70 -10.41 2.48
C SER A 191 -8.20 -10.27 1.04
N GLU A 192 -7.48 -9.53 0.20
CA GLU A 192 -7.72 -9.49 -1.25
C GLU A 192 -7.08 -10.71 -1.91
#